data_AF-A0A523TQK2-F1
#
_entry.id   AF-A0A523TQK2-F1
#
_cell.length_a   1.000
_cell.length_b   1.000
_cell.length_c   1.000
_cell.angle_alpha   90.00
_cell.angle_beta   90.00
_cell.angle_gamma   90.00
#
_symmetry.space_group_name_H-M   'P 1'
#
loop_
_entity.id
_entity.type
_entity.pdbx_description
1 polymer ?
#
loop_
_entity_poly.entity_id
_entity_poly.type
_entity_poly.pdbx_seq_one_letter_code
_entity_poly.pdbx_strand_id
1 'polypeptide(L)'
;MITIKETQDKLLDLINSRLSIRQLSTPGVLSPMRMLGEKMLNMFAGQMISDSMLAEQKEDIKEELLETVMSSLALAGLLGIDLQRELMDAIALLEQVTAEGA
;
A
#
# COMPACT_ATOMS: atom_id res chain seq x y z
N MET A 1 -9.42 0.00 -17.09
CA MET A 1 -8.35 0.97 -16.86
C MET A 1 -8.44 1.34 -15.40
N ILE A 2 -7.43 1.04 -14.60
CA ILE A 2 -7.40 1.44 -13.20
C ILE A 2 -7.04 2.93 -13.15
N THR A 3 -7.86 3.72 -12.48
CA THR A 3 -7.61 5.13 -12.22
C THR A 3 -6.78 5.32 -10.94
N ILE A 4 -6.14 6.48 -10.79
CA ILE A 4 -5.45 6.85 -9.55
C ILE A 4 -6.38 6.72 -8.34
N LYS A 5 -7.66 7.08 -8.50
CA LYS A 5 -8.65 7.00 -7.42
C LYS A 5 -8.95 5.55 -7.02
N GLU A 6 -9.15 4.66 -7.98
CA GLU A 6 -9.36 3.23 -7.70
C GLU A 6 -8.14 2.61 -7.02
N THR A 7 -6.93 3.00 -7.41
CA THR A 7 -5.68 2.59 -6.74
C THR A 7 -5.65 3.07 -5.29
N GLN A 8 -5.99 4.33 -5.02
CA GLN A 8 -6.05 4.88 -3.67
C GLN A 8 -7.04 4.12 -2.80
N ASP A 9 -8.24 3.85 -3.33
CA ASP A 9 -9.30 3.15 -2.59
C ASP A 9 -8.89 1.71 -2.25
N LYS A 10 -8.29 0.97 -3.21
CA LYS A 10 -7.75 -0.37 -2.96
C LYS A 10 -6.66 -0.40 -1.89
N LEU A 11 -5.71 0.53 -1.94
CA LEU A 11 -4.64 0.60 -0.94
C LEU A 11 -5.19 0.97 0.44
N LEU A 12 -6.19 1.85 0.50
CA LEU A 12 -6.87 2.22 1.74
C LEU A 12 -7.60 1.02 2.35
N ASP A 13 -8.33 0.25 1.54
CA ASP A 13 -9.01 -0.98 1.97
C ASP A 13 -8.02 -2.01 2.53
N LEU A 14 -6.87 -2.19 1.85
CA LEU A 14 -5.80 -3.07 2.34
C LEU A 14 -5.25 -2.59 3.69
N ILE A 15 -4.94 -1.31 3.84
CA ILE A 15 -4.46 -0.73 5.11
C ILE A 15 -5.49 -0.94 6.22
N ASN A 16 -6.76 -0.61 5.96
CA ASN A 16 -7.85 -0.72 6.93
C ASN A 16 -8.08 -2.18 7.35
N SER A 17 -8.06 -3.12 6.41
CA SER A 17 -8.23 -4.55 6.70
C SER A 17 -7.20 -5.06 7.71
N ARG A 18 -5.94 -4.58 7.63
CA ARG A 18 -4.86 -4.97 8.55
C ARG A 18 -4.99 -4.37 9.94
N LEU A 19 -5.56 -3.18 10.06
CA LEU A 19 -5.88 -2.60 11.37
C LEU A 19 -6.99 -3.37 12.08
N SER A 20 -8.00 -3.83 11.32
CA SER A 20 -9.14 -4.58 11.86
C SER A 20 -8.75 -6.00 12.30
N ILE A 21 -7.81 -6.67 11.61
CA ILE A 21 -7.37 -8.05 11.93
C ILE A 21 -6.59 -8.15 13.25
N ARG A 22 -6.15 -7.03 13.86
CA ARG A 22 -5.47 -7.02 15.18
C ARG A 22 -6.28 -7.63 16.34
N GLN A 23 -7.54 -8.05 16.12
CA GLN A 23 -8.40 -8.65 17.15
C GLN A 23 -8.58 -10.17 17.08
N LEU A 24 -8.14 -10.86 16.02
CA LEU A 24 -8.37 -12.32 15.88
C LEU A 24 -7.07 -13.06 15.56
N SER A 25 -6.32 -13.35 16.62
CA SER A 25 -5.20 -14.28 16.60
C SER A 25 -5.70 -15.69 16.30
N THR A 26 -5.69 -16.11 15.03
CA THR A 26 -5.95 -17.51 14.68
C THR A 26 -4.61 -18.25 14.62
N PRO A 27 -4.33 -19.22 15.52
CA PRO A 27 -3.09 -19.98 15.49
C PRO A 27 -3.18 -21.06 14.40
N GLY A 28 -2.87 -20.68 13.16
CA GLY A 28 -2.57 -21.60 12.07
C GLY A 28 -1.07 -21.66 11.84
N VAL A 29 -0.55 -22.79 11.35
CA VAL A 29 0.87 -22.94 10.99
C VAL A 29 1.18 -22.03 9.80
N LEU A 30 1.57 -20.78 10.06
CA LEU A 30 1.96 -19.80 9.06
C LEU A 30 3.34 -20.20 8.52
N SER A 31 3.45 -20.40 7.20
CA SER A 31 4.78 -20.61 6.59
C SER A 31 5.68 -19.40 6.89
N PRO A 32 7.00 -19.58 7.08
CA PRO A 32 7.90 -18.45 7.39
C PRO A 32 7.83 -17.30 6.39
N MET A 33 7.65 -17.61 5.10
CA MET A 33 7.48 -16.62 4.03
C MET A 33 6.18 -15.82 4.18
N ARG A 34 5.10 -16.47 4.63
CA ARG A 34 3.83 -15.79 4.91
C ARG A 34 3.95 -14.84 6.09
N MET A 35 4.57 -15.26 7.20
CA MET A 35 4.80 -14.38 8.34
C MET A 35 5.61 -13.13 7.96
N LEU A 36 6.61 -13.29 7.07
CA LEU A 36 7.38 -12.17 6.54
C LEU A 36 6.50 -11.21 5.71
N GLY A 37 5.69 -11.75 4.79
CA GLY A 37 4.74 -10.96 4.00
C GLY A 37 3.77 -10.17 4.87
N GLU A 38 3.10 -10.84 5.82
CA GLU A 38 2.18 -10.19 6.77
C GLU A 38 2.88 -9.11 7.61
N LYS A 39 4.10 -9.37 8.09
CA LYS A 39 4.88 -8.39 8.84
C LYS A 39 5.22 -7.16 8.00
N MET A 40 5.63 -7.34 6.75
CA MET A 40 5.92 -6.23 5.84
C MET A 40 4.66 -5.39 5.56
N LEU A 41 3.52 -6.04 5.31
CA LEU A 41 2.24 -5.35 5.12
C LEU A 41 1.79 -4.57 6.36
N ASN A 42 1.91 -5.18 7.54
CA ASN A 42 1.54 -4.53 8.80
C ASN A 42 2.44 -3.32 9.10
N MET A 43 3.73 -3.42 8.78
CA MET A 43 4.67 -2.30 8.90
C MET A 43 4.35 -1.19 7.91
N PHE A 44 4.07 -1.54 6.64
CA PHE A 44 3.62 -0.58 5.64
C PHE A 44 2.34 0.15 6.07
N ALA A 45 1.31 -0.59 6.49
CA ALA A 45 0.05 -0.01 6.94
C ALA A 45 0.23 0.91 8.16
N GLY A 46 1.04 0.49 9.14
CA GLY A 46 1.36 1.31 10.30
C GLY A 46 2.10 2.60 9.93
N GLN A 47 3.06 2.52 9.00
CA GLN A 47 3.80 3.68 8.51
C GLN A 47 2.89 4.67 7.81
N MET A 48 2.01 4.22 6.91
CA MET A 48 1.10 5.11 6.16
C MET A 48 0.15 5.91 7.07
N ILE A 49 -0.31 5.32 8.17
CA ILE A 49 -1.17 6.01 9.14
C ILE A 49 -0.37 7.03 9.94
N SER A 50 0.85 6.67 10.36
CA SER A 50 1.74 7.60 11.04
C SER A 50 2.04 8.80 10.14
N ASP A 51 2.35 8.53 8.88
CA ASP A 51 2.64 9.57 7.88
C ASP A 51 1.41 10.43 7.61
N SER A 52 0.20 9.86 7.54
CA SER A 52 -1.02 10.63 7.33
C SER A 52 -1.29 11.60 8.48
N MET A 53 -1.08 11.19 9.74
CA MET A 53 -1.25 12.05 10.92
C MET A 53 -0.25 13.23 10.96
N LEU A 54 0.97 13.00 10.48
CA LEU A 54 1.98 14.05 10.35
C LEU A 54 1.68 14.97 9.16
N ALA A 55 1.20 14.39 8.07
CA ALA A 55 0.87 15.08 6.84
C ALA A 55 -0.35 16.02 7.00
N GLU A 56 -1.35 15.65 7.80
CA GLU A 56 -2.49 16.51 8.12
C GLU A 56 -2.10 17.83 8.81
N GLN A 57 -0.90 17.89 9.41
CA GLN A 57 -0.39 19.10 10.08
C GLN A 57 0.35 20.03 9.13
N LYS A 58 0.60 19.62 7.88
CA LYS A 58 1.28 20.42 6.86
C LYS A 58 0.26 21.13 5.97
N GLU A 59 0.42 22.45 5.81
CA GLU A 59 -0.47 23.26 4.96
C GLU A 59 -0.30 22.97 3.45
N ASP A 60 0.86 22.43 3.04
CA ASP A 60 1.28 22.23 1.66
C ASP A 60 1.29 20.76 1.20
N ILE A 61 0.77 19.83 2.02
CA ILE A 61 0.82 18.38 1.74
C ILE A 61 0.30 17.99 0.35
N LYS A 62 -0.75 18.67 -0.13
CA LYS A 62 -1.33 18.41 -1.44
C LYS A 62 -0.32 18.66 -2.57
N GLU A 63 0.46 19.73 -2.45
CA GLU A 63 1.46 20.12 -3.45
C GLU A 63 2.65 19.16 -3.40
N GLU A 64 3.11 18.82 -2.19
CA GLU A 64 4.19 17.83 -1.97
C GLU A 64 3.84 16.45 -2.57
N LEU A 65 2.62 15.96 -2.34
CA LEU A 65 2.13 14.71 -2.93
C LEU A 65 2.06 14.79 -4.46
N LEU A 66 1.57 15.91 -4.99
CA LEU A 66 1.48 16.10 -6.45
C LEU A 66 2.86 16.13 -7.10
N GLU A 67 3.81 16.87 -6.53
CA GLU A 67 5.19 16.94 -7.02
C GLU A 67 5.85 15.57 -7.01
N THR A 68 5.65 14.80 -5.95
CA THR A 68 6.17 13.43 -5.82
C THR A 68 5.60 12.51 -6.90
N VAL A 69 4.28 12.56 -7.13
CA VAL A 69 3.61 11.76 -8.17
C VAL A 69 4.10 12.15 -9.55
N MET A 70 4.17 13.46 -9.85
CA MET A 70 4.66 13.96 -11.14
C MET A 70 6.10 13.53 -11.40
N SER A 71 6.98 13.69 -10.42
CA SER A 71 8.39 13.32 -10.52
C SER A 71 8.58 11.82 -10.76
N SER A 72 7.82 11.00 -10.04
CA SER A 72 7.87 9.53 -10.16
C SER A 72 7.36 9.05 -11.53
N LEU A 73 6.25 9.62 -12.01
CA LEU A 73 5.70 9.31 -13.34
C LEU A 73 6.66 9.73 -14.46
N ALA A 74 7.25 10.92 -14.37
CA ALA A 74 8.20 11.41 -15.35
C ALA A 74 9.46 10.52 -15.39
N LEU A 75 10.00 10.16 -14.23
CA LEU A 75 11.16 9.28 -14.13
C LEU A 75 10.89 7.90 -14.73
N ALA A 76 9.73 7.30 -14.45
CA ALA A 76 9.35 6.03 -15.05
C ALA A 76 9.25 6.12 -16.57
N GLY A 77 8.69 7.23 -17.10
CA GLY A 77 8.66 7.49 -18.53
C GLY A 77 10.07 7.56 -19.15
N LEU A 78 11.02 8.21 -18.47
CA LEU A 78 12.41 8.29 -18.92
C LEU A 78 13.13 6.93 -18.91
N LEU A 79 12.76 6.04 -17.99
CA LEU A 79 13.34 4.70 -17.85
C LEU A 79 12.59 3.63 -18.66
N GLY A 80 11.48 3.97 -19.32
CA GLY A 80 10.64 3.01 -20.05
C GLY A 80 9.91 2.03 -19.14
N ILE A 81 9.61 2.43 -17.91
CA ILE A 81 8.91 1.59 -16.92
C ILE A 81 7.40 1.81 -17.06
N ASP A 82 6.66 0.73 -17.24
CA ASP A 82 5.20 0.73 -17.20
C ASP A 82 4.70 0.70 -15.74
N LEU A 83 4.66 1.88 -15.11
CA LEU A 83 4.19 2.02 -13.73
C LEU A 83 2.76 1.51 -13.52
N GLN A 84 1.91 1.55 -14.54
CA GLN A 84 0.54 1.04 -14.39
C GLN A 84 0.57 -0.48 -14.19
N ARG A 85 1.36 -1.19 -15.00
CA ARG A 85 1.53 -2.63 -14.84
C ARG A 85 2.19 -3.00 -13.51
N GLU A 86 3.31 -2.36 -13.18
CA GLU A 86 4.03 -2.62 -11.93
C GLU A 86 3.16 -2.37 -10.70
N LEU A 87 2.34 -1.32 -10.73
CA LEU A 87 1.40 -1.01 -9.65
C LEU A 87 0.30 -2.07 -9.51
N MET A 88 -0.24 -2.58 -10.64
CA MET A 88 -1.23 -3.65 -10.61
C MET A 88 -0.63 -4.95 -10.08
N ASP A 89 0.57 -5.31 -10.51
CA ASP A 89 1.28 -6.51 -10.05
C ASP A 89 1.56 -6.40 -8.54
N ALA A 90 2.00 -5.23 -8.07
CA ALA A 90 2.18 -4.97 -6.65
C ALA A 90 0.87 -5.13 -5.86
N ILE A 91 -0.22 -4.46 -6.26
CA ILE A 91 -1.52 -4.55 -5.58
C ILE A 91 -2.01 -6.00 -5.54
N ALA A 92 -1.90 -6.74 -6.63
CA ALA A 92 -2.31 -8.15 -6.68
C ALA A 92 -1.52 -9.01 -5.68
N LEU A 93 -0.22 -8.75 -5.51
CA LEU A 93 0.60 -9.42 -4.49
C LEU A 93 0.12 -9.06 -3.07
N LEU A 94 -0.20 -7.79 -2.80
CA LEU A 94 -0.71 -7.37 -1.49
C LEU A 94 -2.08 -8.02 -1.20
N GLU A 95 -2.95 -8.09 -2.20
CA GLU A 95 -4.26 -8.74 -2.12
C GLU A 95 -4.12 -10.24 -1.86
N GLN A 96 -3.20 -10.94 -2.52
CA GLN A 96 -2.94 -12.38 -2.29
C GLN A 96 -2.51 -12.66 -0.85
N VAL A 97 -1.53 -11.90 -0.33
CA VAL A 97 -1.07 -12.05 1.06
C VAL A 97 -2.18 -11.70 2.06
N THR A 98 -3.20 -10.94 1.65
CA THR A 98 -4.37 -10.60 2.46
C THR A 98 -5.49 -11.62 2.39
N ALA A 99 -5.78 -12.16 1.20
CA ALA A 99 -6.79 -13.19 0.99
C ALA A 99 -6.39 -14.54 1.59
N GLU A 100 -5.12 -14.90 1.54
CA GLU A 100 -4.62 -16.07 2.28
C GLU A 100 -4.70 -15.87 3.81
N GLY A 101 -4.79 -14.61 4.27
CA GLY A 101 -4.87 -14.16 5.66
C GLY A 101 -6.17 -14.49 6.40
N ALA A 102 -7.29 -14.57 5.67
CA ALA A 102 -8.65 -14.73 6.20
C ALA A 102 -9.10 -16.19 6.23
#